data_AF-A0A7C6UJN9-F1
#
_entry.id   AF-A0A7C6UJN9-F1
#
_cell.length_a   1.000
_cell.length_b   1.000
_cell.length_c   1.000
_cell.angle_alpha   90.00
_cell.angle_beta   90.00
_cell.angle_gamma   90.00
#
_symmetry.space_group_name_H-M   'P 1'
#
loop_
_entity.id
_entity.type
_entity.pdbx_description
1 polymer ?
#
loop_
_entity_poly.entity_id
_entity_poly.type
_entity_poly.pdbx_seq_one_letter_code
_entity_poly.pdbx_strand_id
1 'polypeptide(L)' 'MSRIFDRVMDAIDLETFLVCKDEEEGKKISMQIMNELGFNDISIVFIQHQGTGARVRIRGYIYKPGDHYGWLFEEKRIGG' A
#
# COMPACT_ATOMS: atom_id res chain seq x y z
N MET A 1 -9.57 7.86 1.13
CA MET A 1 -9.55 6.57 1.84
C MET A 1 -10.62 6.56 2.93
N SER A 2 -11.08 5.37 3.34
CA SER A 2 -12.05 5.18 4.44
C SER A 2 -11.50 5.65 5.79
N ARG A 3 -12.37 6.03 6.74
CA ARG A 3 -11.99 6.38 8.14
C ARG A 3 -11.25 5.25 8.86
N ILE A 4 -11.38 4.00 8.40
CA ILE A 4 -10.66 2.88 9.03
C ILE A 4 -9.14 3.03 8.91
N PHE A 5 -8.64 3.67 7.85
CA PHE A 5 -7.21 3.89 7.66
C PHE A 5 -6.64 4.93 8.63
N ASP A 6 -7.48 5.72 9.30
CA ASP A 6 -7.05 6.62 10.37
C ASP A 6 -6.48 5.85 11.56
N ARG A 7 -6.83 4.57 11.71
CA ARG A 7 -6.29 3.67 12.74
C ARG A 7 -4.96 3.03 12.34
N VAL A 8 -4.50 3.22 11.11
CA VAL A 8 -3.19 2.71 10.67
C VAL A 8 -2.12 3.74 10.99
N MET A 9 -0.99 3.30 11.53
CA MET A 9 0.06 4.21 11.99
C MET A 9 0.96 4.72 10.87
N ASP A 10 1.32 3.85 9.93
CA ASP A 10 2.31 4.14 8.89
C ASP A 10 1.83 3.71 7.49
N ALA A 11 1.66 2.42 7.25
CA ALA A 11 1.50 1.85 5.92
C ALA A 11 0.77 0.50 5.96
N ILE A 12 0.40 0.01 4.77
CA ILE A 12 -0.13 -1.34 4.57
C ILE A 12 0.70 -2.04 3.53
N ASP A 13 0.95 -3.33 3.77
CA ASP A 13 1.61 -4.20 2.80
C ASP A 13 0.57 -5.09 2.10
N LEU A 14 0.63 -5.11 0.76
CA LEU A 14 -0.01 -6.11 -0.08
C LEU A 14 1.03 -7.17 -0.45
N GLU A 15 0.85 -8.39 0.06
CA GLU A 15 1.64 -9.54 -0.35
C GLU A 15 0.79 -10.48 -1.20
N THR A 16 1.25 -10.77 -2.43
CA THR A 16 0.50 -11.61 -3.38
C THR A 16 1.42 -12.21 -4.45
N PHE A 17 0.87 -13.04 -5.34
CA PHE A 17 1.55 -13.58 -6.51
C PHE A 17 0.87 -13.08 -7.79
N LEU A 18 1.63 -12.41 -8.65
CA LEU A 18 1.15 -11.82 -9.90
C LEU A 18 1.52 -12.71 -11.07
N VAL A 19 0.60 -12.94 -12.00
CA VAL A 19 0.93 -13.53 -13.30
C VAL A 19 1.61 -12.47 -14.15
N CYS A 20 2.85 -12.73 -14.58
CA CYS A 20 3.65 -11.82 -15.40
C CYS A 20 4.82 -12.55 -16.07
N LYS A 21 5.34 -11.98 -17.16
CA LYS A 21 6.41 -12.56 -17.99
C LYS A 21 7.80 -12.43 -17.36
N ASP A 22 8.02 -11.38 -16.57
CA ASP A 22 9.29 -11.05 -15.93
C ASP A 22 9.06 -10.13 -14.70
N GLU A 23 10.13 -9.81 -13.97
CA GLU A 23 10.05 -8.90 -12.81
C GLU A 23 9.64 -7.48 -13.21
N GLU A 24 10.01 -7.01 -14.39
CA GLU A 24 9.73 -5.64 -14.82
C GLU A 24 8.23 -5.45 -15.08
N GLU A 25 7.58 -6.42 -15.71
CA GLU A 25 6.12 -6.46 -15.82
C GLU A 25 5.46 -6.61 -14.46
N GLY A 26 6.01 -7.46 -13.58
CA GLY A 26 5.54 -7.60 -12.21
C GLY A 26 5.57 -6.29 -11.42
N LYS A 27 6.62 -5.47 -11.57
CA LYS A 27 6.72 -4.13 -10.97
C LYS A 27 5.63 -3.19 -11.51
N LYS A 28 5.40 -3.17 -12.82
CA LYS A 28 4.37 -2.32 -13.44
C LYS A 28 2.97 -2.67 -12.95
N ILE A 29 2.64 -3.96 -12.93
CA ILE A 29 1.36 -4.45 -12.40
C ILE A 29 1.22 -4.11 -10.91
N SER A 30 2.28 -4.30 -10.12
CA SER A 30 2.29 -3.95 -8.69
C SER A 30 1.91 -2.49 -8.44
N MET A 31 2.52 -1.56 -9.19
CA MET A 31 2.21 -0.13 -9.09
C MET A 31 0.77 0.17 -9.51
N GLN A 32 0.30 -0.44 -10.59
CA GLN A 32 -1.08 -0.26 -11.05
C GLN A 32 -2.10 -0.74 -10.02
N ILE A 33 -1.91 -1.93 -9.43
CA ILE A 33 -2.80 -2.46 -8.40
C ILE A 33 -2.90 -1.50 -7.21
N MET A 34 -1.77 -1.01 -6.70
CA MET A 34 -1.78 -0.11 -5.54
C MET A 34 -2.42 1.24 -5.86
N ASN A 35 -2.22 1.77 -7.08
CA ASN A 35 -2.93 2.96 -7.55
C ASN A 35 -4.44 2.75 -7.61
N GLU A 36 -4.91 1.61 -8.13
CA GLU A 36 -6.34 1.25 -8.18
C GLU A 36 -6.93 1.04 -6.77
N LEU A 37 -6.12 0.59 -5.82
CA LEU A 37 -6.48 0.53 -4.39
C LEU A 37 -6.49 1.92 -3.71
N GLY A 38 -6.08 2.98 -4.42
CA GLY A 38 -6.12 4.36 -3.96
C GLY A 38 -4.86 4.82 -3.21
N PHE A 39 -3.77 4.07 -3.27
CA PHE A 39 -2.48 4.51 -2.73
C PHE A 39 -1.75 5.38 -3.75
N ASN A 40 -1.23 6.52 -3.30
CA ASN A 40 -0.43 7.43 -4.13
C ASN A 40 1.07 7.36 -3.81
N ASP A 41 1.41 6.81 -2.64
CA ASP A 41 2.78 6.63 -2.19
C ASP A 41 3.05 5.15 -1.96
N ILE A 42 3.88 4.59 -2.82
CA ILE A 42 4.02 3.15 -2.99
C ILE A 42 5.51 2.79 -3.09
N SER A 43 5.90 1.71 -2.42
CA SER A 43 7.23 1.12 -2.54
C SER A 43 7.15 -0.39 -2.75
N ILE A 44 7.95 -0.93 -3.66
CA ILE A 44 8.09 -2.38 -3.82
C ILE A 44 9.14 -2.84 -2.80
N VAL A 45 8.68 -3.55 -1.76
CA VAL A 45 9.53 -4.06 -0.67
C VAL A 45 10.21 -5.37 -1.08
N PHE A 46 9.50 -6.19 -1.86
CA PHE A 46 10.00 -7.44 -2.37
C PHE A 46 9.36 -7.75 -3.72
N ILE A 47 10.16 -8.26 -4.65
CA ILE A 47 9.68 -8.91 -5.86
C ILE A 47 10.65 -10.02 -6.24
N GLN A 48 10.11 -11.17 -6.64
CA GLN A 48 10.89 -12.26 -7.21
C GLN A 48 10.05 -12.94 -8.28
N HIS A 49 10.53 -12.93 -9.53
CA HIS A 49 9.91 -13.70 -10.61
C HIS A 49 10.32 -15.17 -10.53
N GLN A 50 9.34 -16.06 -10.61
CA GLN A 50 9.54 -17.51 -10.64
C GLN A 50 8.40 -18.18 -11.39
N GLY A 51 8.74 -18.98 -12.39
CA GLY A 51 7.76 -19.73 -13.18
C GLY A 51 6.85 -18.80 -13.98
N THR A 52 5.55 -18.83 -13.70
CA THR A 52 4.51 -18.12 -14.47
C THR A 52 4.26 -16.68 -13.97
N GLY A 53 5.03 -16.20 -13.00
CA GLY A 53 4.73 -14.93 -12.36
C GLY A 53 5.73 -14.51 -11.30
N ALA A 54 5.36 -13.53 -10.49
CA ALA A 54 6.21 -12.98 -9.44
C ALA A 54 5.50 -12.91 -8.08
N ARG A 55 6.19 -13.35 -7.02
CA ARG A 55 5.79 -13.06 -5.65
C ARG A 55 6.20 -11.62 -5.33
N VAL A 56 5.26 -10.83 -4.82
CA VAL A 56 5.47 -9.41 -4.52
C VAL A 56 5.03 -9.07 -3.11
N ARG A 57 5.74 -8.13 -2.49
CA ARG A 57 5.28 -7.37 -1.32
C ARG A 57 5.40 -5.89 -1.64
N ILE A 58 4.25 -5.22 -1.63
CA ILE A 58 4.14 -3.82 -2.03
C ILE A 58 3.61 -3.04 -0.84
N ARG A 59 4.29 -1.96 -0.46
CA ARG A 59 3.92 -1.10 0.66
C ARG A 59 3.22 0.15 0.14
N GLY A 60 1.99 0.38 0.58
CA GLY A 60 1.27 1.64 0.40
C GLY A 60 1.31 2.47 1.68
N TYR A 61 1.94 3.63 1.63
CA TYR A 61 2.02 4.52 2.79
C TYR A 61 0.71 5.28 2.99
N ILE A 62 0.29 5.37 4.25
CA ILE A 62 -0.89 6.15 4.68
C ILE A 62 -0.41 7.42 5.39
N TYR A 63 0.59 7.29 6.27
CA TYR A 63 1.24 8.40 6.95
C TYR A 63 2.76 8.28 6.86
N LYS A 64 3.43 9.41 6.64
CA LYS A 64 4.89 9.58 6.73
C LYS A 64 5.31 10.23 8.04
N PRO A 65 6.58 10.09 8.45
CA PRO A 65 7.12 10.86 9.57
C PRO A 65 6.86 12.36 9.39
N GLY A 66 6.11 12.96 10.32
CA GLY A 66 5.73 14.37 10.28
C GLY A 66 4.36 14.68 9.68
N ASP A 67 3.61 13.66 9.24
CA ASP A 67 2.23 13.84 8.77
C ASP A 67 1.24 14.08 9.92
N HIS A 68 0.04 14.52 9.57
CA HIS A 68 -1.07 14.62 10.50
C HIS A 68 -1.77 13.26 10.66
N TYR A 69 -1.39 12.54 11.71
CA TYR A 69 -1.93 11.21 12.01
C TYR A 69 -3.38 11.26 12.49
N GLY A 70 -4.30 10.64 11.76
CA GLY A 70 -5.72 10.60 12.11
C GLY A 70 -5.99 10.04 13.51
N TRP A 71 -5.25 9.01 13.94
CA TRP A 71 -5.37 8.42 15.28
C TRP A 71 -4.82 9.31 16.41
N LEU A 72 -3.87 10.22 16.12
CA LEU A 72 -3.22 11.04 17.15
C LEU A 72 -4.01 12.31 17.45
N PHE A 73 -4.67 12.86 16.43
CA PHE A 73 -5.37 14.14 16.51
C PHE A 73 -6.90 13.97 16.47
N GLU A 74 -7.44 12.86 17.01
CA GLU A 74 -8.87 12.72 17.33
C GLU A 74 -9.28 13.70 18.46
N GLU A 75 -9.21 15.01 18.22
CA GLU A 75 -9.88 16.02 19.04
C GLU A 75 -11.34 16.16 18.58
N LYS A 76 -12.26 15.65 19.42
CA LYS A 76 -13.68 16.02 19.50
C LYS A 76 -14.51 15.93 18.21
N ARG A 77 -14.86 14.72 17.76
CA ARG A 77 -16.06 14.49 16.92
C ARG A 77 -16.89 13.27 17.30
N ILE A 78 -16.95 12.96 18.60
CA ILE A 78 -18.07 12.18 19.16
C ILE A 78 -19.05 13.18 19.73
N GLY A 79 -19.88 13.75 18.85
CA GLY A 79 -20.84 14.81 19.16
C GLY A 79 -21.53 15.23 17.88
N GLY A 80 -22.60 14.52 17.54
CA GLY A 80 -23.41 14.67 16.33
C GLY A 80 -24.10 13.37 15.98
#